data_AF-A0A3A4U657-F1
#
_entry.id   AF-A0A3A4U657-F1
#
_cell.length_a   1.000
_cell.length_b   1.000
_cell.length_c   1.000
_cell.angle_alpha   90.00
_cell.angle_beta   90.00
_cell.angle_gamma   90.00
#
_symmetry.space_group_name_H-M   'P 1'
#
loop_
_entity.id
_entity.type
_entity.pdbx_description
1 polymer ?
#
loop_
_entity_poly.entity_id
_entity_poly.type
_entity_poly.pdbx_seq_one_letter_code
_entity_poly.pdbx_strand_id
1 'polypeptide(L)' 'MCGCHGRGAQIEGFAIPCLLLLLSEKPSHGYELVERLESDFGMSGVDPGGVYRNLKRLEDDGCLDSEWETGDTGP' A
#
# COMPACT_ATOMS: atom_id res chain seq x y z
N MET A 1 -5.41 -25.17 19.99
CA MET A 1 -4.94 -23.94 20.66
C MET A 1 -5.44 -22.78 19.83
N CYS A 2 -6.35 -21.98 20.41
CA CYS A 2 -7.08 -20.93 19.70
C CYS A 2 -6.20 -19.69 19.56
N GLY A 3 -5.91 -19.28 18.32
CA GLY A 3 -5.11 -18.10 18.00
C GLY A 3 -5.92 -16.82 18.14
N CYS A 4 -6.02 -16.29 19.35
CA CYS A 4 -6.53 -14.95 19.64
C CYS A 4 -5.48 -13.90 19.24
N HIS A 5 -5.22 -13.70 17.94
CA HIS A 5 -4.47 -12.53 17.48
C HIS A 5 -5.43 -11.36 17.36
N GLY A 6 -5.13 -10.28 18.08
CA GLY A 6 -6.00 -9.13 18.28
C GLY A 6 -6.60 -8.60 16.98
N ARG A 7 -7.90 -8.85 16.81
CA ARG A 7 -8.76 -8.03 15.97
C ARG A 7 -8.93 -6.67 16.65
N GLY A 8 -7.85 -5.89 16.73
CA GLY A 8 -8.02 -4.45 16.58
C GLY A 8 -8.67 -4.29 15.21
N ALA A 9 -9.78 -3.57 15.14
CA ALA A 9 -10.48 -3.32 13.89
C ALA A 9 -9.54 -2.54 12.96
N GLN A 10 -8.64 -3.23 12.26
CA GLN A 10 -8.03 -2.70 11.06
C GLN A 10 -9.20 -2.51 10.13
N ILE A 11 -9.59 -1.26 9.97
CA ILE A 11 -10.60 -0.88 9.00
C ILE A 11 -9.97 -1.26 7.66
N GLU A 12 -10.33 -2.42 7.11
CA GLU A 12 -9.76 -2.94 5.86
C GLU A 12 -9.93 -1.94 4.70
N GLY A 13 -10.85 -0.97 4.84
CA GLY A 13 -11.04 0.16 3.93
C GLY A 13 -10.20 1.42 4.18
N PHE A 14 -9.39 1.49 5.25
CA PHE A 14 -8.58 2.69 5.57
C PHE A 14 -7.23 2.71 4.85
N ALA A 15 -6.78 1.58 4.30
CA ALA A 15 -5.56 1.53 3.50
C ALA A 15 -5.66 2.38 2.23
N ILE A 16 -6.81 2.37 1.54
CA ILE A 16 -7.02 3.13 0.30
C ILE A 16 -6.79 4.64 0.48
N PRO A 17 -7.48 5.35 1.41
CA PRO A 17 -7.24 6.78 1.60
C PRO A 17 -5.81 7.08 2.06
N CYS A 18 -5.18 6.21 2.87
CA CYS A 18 -3.78 6.37 3.25
C CYS A 18 -2.83 6.23 2.06
N LEU A 19 -3.04 5.26 1.17
CA LEU A 19 -2.24 5.09 -0.05
C LEU A 19 -2.33 6.32 -0.94
N LEU A 20 -3.54 6.86 -1.14
CA LEU A 20 -3.74 8.08 -1.93
C LEU A 20 -3.08 9.30 -1.27
N LEU A 21 -3.16 9.43 0.06
CA LEU A 21 -2.47 10.48 0.79
C LEU A 21 -0.95 10.39 0.60
N LEU A 22 -0.37 9.21 0.82
CA LEU A 22 1.07 8.96 0.66
C LEU A 22 1.55 9.29 -0.76
N LEU A 23 0.81 8.84 -1.78
CA LEU A 23 1.11 9.12 -3.19
C LEU A 23 0.92 10.60 -3.55
N SER A 24 -0.02 11.29 -2.91
CA SER A 24 -0.21 12.73 -3.12
C SER A 24 0.92 13.58 -2.54
N GLU A 25 1.60 13.09 -1.50
CA GLU A 25 2.79 13.75 -0.93
C GLU A 25 4.02 13.52 -1.81
N LYS A 26 4.22 12.27 -2.25
CA LYS A 26 5.38 11.86 -3.04
C LYS A 26 5.08 10.58 -3.83
N PRO A 27 5.40 10.52 -5.13
CA PRO A 27 5.45 9.25 -5.87
C PRO A 27 6.38 8.26 -5.17
N SER A 28 5.89 7.05 -4.92
CA SER A 28 6.59 6.03 -4.14
C SER A 28 6.33 4.64 -4.73
N HIS A 29 7.31 3.76 -4.57
CA HIS A 29 7.16 2.37 -4.97
C HIS A 29 6.21 1.64 -4.02
N GLY A 30 5.57 0.59 -4.52
CA GLY A 30 4.56 -0.14 -3.75
C GLY A 30 5.10 -0.76 -2.44
N TYR A 31 6.38 -1.15 -2.38
CA TYR A 31 7.00 -1.64 -1.14
C TYR A 31 7.21 -0.50 -0.12
N GLU A 32 7.62 0.69 -0.55
CA GLU A 32 7.77 1.88 0.31
C GLU A 32 6.41 2.29 0.89
N LEU A 33 5.35 2.18 0.09
CA LEU A 33 3.98 2.44 0.55
C LEU A 33 3.56 1.45 1.64
N VAL A 34 3.88 0.16 1.51
CA VAL A 34 3.61 -0.85 2.56
C VAL A 34 4.33 -0.47 3.86
N GLU A 35 5.62 -0.14 3.79
CA GLU A 35 6.39 0.27 4.97
C GLU A 35 5.82 1.52 5.63
N ARG A 36 5.45 2.54 4.82
CA ARG A 36 4.86 3.79 5.34
C ARG A 36 3.47 3.59 5.94
N LEU A 37 2.67 2.64 5.44
CA LEU A 37 1.40 2.28 6.07
C LEU A 37 1.60 1.75 7.49
N GLU A 38 2.67 0.98 7.73
CA GLU A 38 3.00 0.48 9.05
C GLU A 38 3.62 1.57 9.94
N SER A 39 4.57 2.36 9.43
CA SER A 39 5.29 3.38 10.22
C SER A 39 4.46 4.61 10.54
N ASP A 40 3.74 5.16 9.55
CA ASP A 40 3.10 6.47 9.65
C ASP A 40 1.68 6.36 10.22
N PHE A 41 1.01 5.22 9.96
CA PHE A 41 -0.39 4.99 10.36
C PHE A 41 -0.56 3.86 11.38
N GLY A 42 0.51 3.18 11.79
CA GLY A 42 0.45 2.12 12.79
C GLY A 42 -0.36 0.90 12.35
N MET A 43 -0.51 0.68 11.04
CA MET A 43 -1.23 -0.47 10.49
C MET A 43 -0.35 -1.72 10.55
N SER A 44 -0.07 -2.24 11.75
CA SER A 44 0.78 -3.43 11.89
C SER A 44 0.20 -4.65 11.16
N GLY A 45 1.04 -5.37 10.41
CA GLY A 45 0.63 -6.60 9.74
C GLY A 45 -0.17 -6.36 8.47
N VAL A 46 0.07 -5.23 7.78
CA VAL A 46 -0.51 -4.96 6.47
C VAL A 46 -0.14 -6.08 5.51
N ASP A 47 -1.14 -6.68 4.86
CA ASP A 47 -0.94 -7.66 3.79
C ASP A 47 -0.41 -6.94 2.55
N PRO A 48 0.86 -7.16 2.14
CA PRO A 48 1.40 -6.52 0.94
C PRO A 48 0.57 -6.90 -0.30
N GLY A 49 0.07 -8.14 -0.37
CA GLY A 49 -0.78 -8.58 -1.46
C GLY A 49 -2.08 -7.76 -1.56
N GLY A 50 -2.69 -7.42 -0.42
CA GLY A 50 -3.87 -6.57 -0.33
C GLY A 50 -3.59 -5.14 -0.77
N VAL A 51 -2.44 -4.59 -0.37
CA VAL A 51 -1.98 -3.27 -0.83
C VAL A 51 -1.80 -3.25 -2.35
N TYR A 52 -1.10 -4.22 -2.92
CA TYR A 52 -0.92 -4.29 -4.38
C TYR A 52 -2.23 -4.48 -5.13
N ARG A 53 -3.17 -5.27 -4.60
CA ARG A 53 -4.53 -5.40 -5.18
C ARG A 53 -5.28 -4.06 -5.14
N ASN A 54 -5.17 -3.30 -4.04
CA ASN A 54 -5.79 -1.98 -3.93
C ASN A 54 -5.14 -0.97 -4.89
N LEU A 55 -3.81 -0.97 -5.02
CA LEU A 55 -3.11 -0.12 -5.97
C LEU A 55 -3.53 -0.44 -7.41
N LYS A 56 -3.61 -1.73 -7.76
CA LYS A 56 -4.06 -2.14 -9.09
C LYS A 56 -5.49 -1.70 -9.37
N ARG A 57 -6.39 -1.86 -8.39
CA ARG A 57 -7.76 -1.37 -8.50
C ARG A 57 -7.82 0.15 -8.66
N LEU A 58 -7.04 0.91 -7.91
CA LEU A 58 -7.00 2.37 -8.02
C LEU A 58 -6.49 2.83 -9.39
N GLU A 59 -5.53 2.11 -9.98
CA GLU A 59 -5.07 2.33 -11.35
C GLU A 59 -6.20 2.04 -12.35
N ASP A 60 -6.86 0.88 -12.22
CA ASP A 60 -7.97 0.48 -13.10
C ASP A 60 -9.17 1.45 -12.99
N ASP A 61 -9.41 2.02 -11.80
CA ASP A 61 -10.43 3.05 -11.53
C ASP A 61 -9.97 4.47 -11.99
N GLY A 62 -8.74 4.61 -12.50
CA GLY A 62 -8.18 5.88 -13.01
C GLY A 62 -7.82 6.89 -11.93
N CYS A 63 -7.65 6.44 -10.68
CA CYS A 63 -7.32 7.28 -9.53
C CYS A 63 -5.81 7.52 -9.36
N LEU A 64 -4.98 6.64 -9.93
CA LEU A 64 -3.52 6.76 -9.96
C LEU A 64 -2.96 6.21 -11.27
N ASP A 65 -1.70 6.51 -11.55
CA ASP A 65 -0.94 5.92 -12.65
C ASP A 65 0.33 5.26 -12.08
N SER A 66 0.79 4.17 -12.69
CA SER A 66 2.02 3.51 -12.29
C SER A 66 3.07 3.61 -13.39
N GLU A 67 4.25 4.12 -13.01
CA GLU A 67 5.42 4.13 -13.88
C GLU A 67 6.36 3.00 -13.46
N TRP A 68 6.68 2.13 -14.41
CA TRP A 68 7.74 1.15 -14.23
C TRP A 68 9.07 1.84 -14.56
N GLU A 69 9.86 2.12 -13.53
CA GLU A 69 11.26 2.46 -13.73
C GLU A 69 11.98 1.18 -14.20
N THR A 70 12.02 0.97 -15.52
CA THR A 70 12.97 0.04 -16.12
C THR A 70 14.35 0.61 -15.83
N GLY A 71 15.00 0.10 -14.80
CA GLY A 71 16.38 0.44 -14.51
C GLY A 71 17.19 0.26 -15.79
N ASP A 72 17.79 1.35 -16.26
CA ASP A 72 18.72 1.37 -17.37
C ASP A 72 19.98 0.63 -16.91
N THR A 73 19.89 -0.70 -16.83
CA THR A 73 21.01 -1.59 -16.53
C THR A 73 21.29 -2.39 -17.79
N GLY A 74 22.08 -1.78 -18.67
CA GLY A 74 22.85 -2.53 -19.67
C GLY A 74 23.56 -1.65 -20.69
N PRO A 75 24.88 -1.43 -20.55
CA PRO A 75 25.83 -1.63 -21.64
C PRO A 75 26.18 -3.11 -21.84
#